data_AF-A0A383BDY9-F1
#
_entry.id   AF-A0A383BDY9-F1
#
_cell.length_a   1.000
_cell.length_b   1.000
_cell.length_c   1.000
_cell.angle_alpha   90.00
_cell.angle_beta   90.00
_cell.angle_gamma   90.00
#
_symmetry.space_group_name_H-M   'P 1'
#
loop_
_entity.id
_entity.type
_entity.pdbx_description
1 polymer ?
#
loop_
_entity_poly.entity_id
_entity_poly.type
_entity_poly.pdbx_seq_one_letter_code
_entity_poly.pdbx_strand_id
1 'polypeptide(L)'
;MSNNSNWHGTTIVLIRKGKDVVVAGDGQVSLGNTVIKSTAKKVRKIEKRNVIAGFAGSTADALTLFERLEAKLEKHAGNLTRAAVE
;
A
#
# COMPACT_ATOMS: atom_id res chain seq x y z
N MET A 1 32.58 6.53 -12.17
CA MET A 1 31.32 5.96 -12.70
C MET A 1 30.44 5.64 -11.50
N SER A 2 29.39 6.43 -11.26
CA SER A 2 28.44 6.17 -10.19
C SER A 2 27.66 4.90 -10.54
N ASN A 3 27.88 3.81 -9.79
CA ASN A 3 27.03 2.63 -9.85
C ASN A 3 25.61 3.05 -9.46
N ASN A 4 24.75 3.24 -10.45
CA ASN A 4 23.31 3.22 -10.24
C ASN A 4 22.96 1.78 -9.86
N SER A 5 23.05 1.47 -8.57
CA SER A 5 22.33 0.34 -7.99
C SER A 5 20.87 0.51 -8.38
N ASN A 6 20.39 -0.31 -9.31
CA ASN A 6 19.00 -0.34 -9.77
C ASN A 6 18.08 -0.51 -8.55
N TRP A 7 17.58 0.61 -8.04
CA TRP A 7 16.72 0.61 -6.87
C TRP A 7 15.35 0.15 -7.32
N HIS A 8 15.05 -1.13 -7.10
CA HIS A 8 13.74 -1.70 -7.34
C HIS A 8 12.80 -1.26 -6.21
N GLY A 9 12.32 -0.02 -6.29
CA GLY A 9 11.36 0.56 -5.36
C GLY A 9 9.91 0.17 -5.66
N THR A 10 9.05 0.25 -4.65
CA THR A 10 7.59 0.21 -4.86
C THR A 10 7.05 1.62 -4.98
N THR A 11 6.20 1.86 -5.98
CA THR A 11 5.46 3.09 -6.23
C THR A 11 3.97 2.80 -6.06
N ILE A 12 3.32 3.63 -5.24
CA ILE A 12 1.87 3.73 -5.16
C ILE A 12 1.50 5.16 -5.57
N VAL A 13 0.52 5.30 -6.47
CA VAL A 13 0.00 6.60 -6.93
C VAL A 13 -1.51 6.67 -6.71
N LEU A 14 -1.98 7.86 -6.38
CA LEU A 14 -3.40 8.18 -6.25
C LEU A 14 -3.73 9.37 -7.15
N ILE A 15 -4.82 9.25 -7.90
CA ILE A 15 -5.40 10.34 -8.68
C ILE A 15 -6.82 10.57 -8.16
N ARG A 16 -7.18 11.82 -7.93
CA ARG A 16 -8.53 12.23 -7.53
C ARG A 16 -9.10 13.19 -8.58
N LYS A 17 -10.31 12.89 -9.05
CA LYS A 17 -11.09 13.79 -9.92
C LYS A 17 -12.49 13.94 -9.34
N GLY A 18 -12.75 15.05 -8.66
CA GLY A 18 -14.01 15.28 -7.95
C GLY A 18 -14.23 14.21 -6.87
N LYS A 19 -15.30 13.43 -7.02
CA LYS A 19 -15.68 12.34 -6.10
C LYS A 19 -14.99 11.01 -6.43
N ASP A 20 -14.38 10.90 -7.61
CA ASP A 20 -13.75 9.68 -8.06
C ASP A 20 -12.28 9.63 -7.65
N VAL A 21 -11.85 8.44 -7.24
CA VAL A 21 -10.47 8.16 -6.84
C VAL A 21 -9.99 6.90 -7.55
N VAL A 22 -8.79 6.98 -8.11
CA VAL A 22 -8.06 5.83 -8.66
C VAL A 22 -6.77 5.68 -7.88
N VAL A 23 -6.49 4.45 -7.44
CA VAL A 23 -5.22 4.09 -6.79
C VAL A 23 -4.57 3.01 -7.62
N ALA A 24 -3.31 3.21 -7.97
CA ALA A 24 -2.51 2.24 -8.69
C ALA A 24 -1.19 2.01 -7.97
N GLY A 25 -0.63 0.82 -8.15
CA GLY A 25 0.70 0.48 -7.68
C GLY A 25 1.44 -0.31 -8.74
N ASP A 26 2.77 -0.28 -8.70
CA ASP A 26 3.53 -1.22 -9.52
C ASP A 26 3.29 -2.67 -9.05
N GLY A 27 3.43 -3.63 -9.96
CA GLY A 27 3.21 -5.05 -9.69
C GLY A 27 4.46 -5.80 -9.21
N GLN A 28 5.60 -5.14 -9.05
CA GLN A 28 6.91 -5.77 -8.83
C GLN A 28 7.04 -6.32 -7.40
N VAL A 29 7.39 -7.59 -7.26
CA VAL A 29 7.92 -8.16 -6.02
C VAL A 29 9.38 -8.46 -6.23
N SER A 30 10.25 -7.96 -5.36
CA SER A 30 11.69 -8.19 -5.45
C SER A 30 12.22 -8.90 -4.21
N LEU A 31 13.24 -9.74 -4.40
CA LEU A 31 14.09 -10.28 -3.33
C LEU A 31 15.52 -9.86 -3.62
N GLY A 32 16.07 -8.98 -2.79
CA GLY A 32 17.31 -8.27 -3.13
C GLY A 32 17.12 -7.46 -4.42
N ASN A 33 18.01 -7.66 -5.40
CA ASN A 33 17.97 -6.95 -6.67
C ASN A 33 17.15 -7.67 -7.77
N THR A 34 16.56 -8.83 -7.47
CA THR A 34 15.87 -9.66 -8.46
C THR A 34 14.36 -9.53 -8.32
N VAL A 35 13.67 -9.21 -9.42
CA VAL A 35 12.20 -9.23 -9.48
C VAL A 35 11.71 -10.67 -9.60
N ILE A 36 10.97 -11.15 -8.59
CA ILE A 36 10.46 -12.52 -8.50
C ILE A 36 9.06 -12.66 -9.12
N LYS A 37 8.21 -11.63 -9.05
CA LYS A 37 6.81 -11.73 -9.51
C LYS A 37 6.24 -10.37 -9.90
N SER A 38 5.41 -10.33 -10.94
CA SER A 38 4.75 -9.10 -11.46
C SER A 38 3.29 -8.92 -11.01
N THR A 39 2.79 -9.76 -10.10
CA THR A 39 1.35 -9.82 -9.75
C THR A 39 1.04 -9.48 -8.29
N ALA A 40 1.88 -8.72 -7.60
CA ALA A 40 1.54 -8.31 -6.23
C ALA A 40 0.37 -7.32 -6.21
N LYS A 41 -0.65 -7.63 -5.41
CA LYS A 41 -1.75 -6.70 -5.10
C LYS A 41 -1.35 -5.81 -3.92
N LYS A 42 -0.56 -4.77 -4.22
CA LYS A 42 -0.09 -3.79 -3.23
C LYS A 42 -1.13 -2.72 -2.89
N VAL A 43 -2.15 -2.61 -3.73
CA VAL A 43 -3.38 -1.84 -3.47
C VAL A 43 -4.46 -2.83 -3.06
N ARG A 44 -5.09 -2.59 -1.91
CA ARG A 44 -6.17 -3.41 -1.36
C ARG A 44 -7.33 -2.54 -0.93
N LYS A 45 -8.54 -3.08 -1.07
CA LYS A 45 -9.75 -2.46 -0.53
C LYS A 45 -10.06 -3.11 0.82
N ILE A 46 -10.24 -2.26 1.83
CA ILE A 46 -10.67 -2.64 3.17
C ILE A 46 -12.20 -2.54 3.16
N GLU A 47 -12.84 -3.64 2.76
CA GLU A 47 -14.26 -3.69 2.36
C GLU A 47 -15.22 -3.18 3.43
N LYS A 48 -14.96 -3.47 4.72
CA LYS A 48 -15.88 -3.09 5.81
C LYS A 48 -16.14 -1.59 5.92
N ARG A 49 -15.25 -0.72 5.42
CA ARG A 49 -15.32 0.73 5.65
C ARG A 49 -15.12 1.58 4.40
N ASN A 50 -15.22 0.98 3.20
CA ASN A 50 -15.01 1.67 1.92
C ASN A 50 -13.66 2.43 1.83
N VAL A 51 -12.60 1.83 2.37
CA VAL A 51 -11.24 2.40 2.34
C VAL A 51 -10.42 1.68 1.29
N ILE A 52 -9.64 2.42 0.51
CA ILE A 52 -8.62 1.88 -0.39
C ILE A 52 -7.26 2.27 0.19
N ALA A 53 -6.38 1.30 0.36
CA ALA A 53 -5.05 1.52 0.88
C ALA A 53 -4.00 0.86 -0.03
N GLY A 54 -2.87 1.52 -0.22
CA GLY A 54 -1.73 1.00 -0.96
C GLY A 54 -0.47 1.10 -0.11
N PHE A 55 0.46 0.15 -0.28
CA PHE A 55 1.70 0.12 0.49
C PHE A 55 2.94 0.15 -0.41
N ALA A 56 3.87 1.04 -0.08
CA ALA A 56 5.19 1.14 -0.71
C ALA A 56 6.28 0.78 0.30
N GLY A 57 6.80 -0.45 0.22
CA GLY A 57 7.81 -0.98 1.14
C GLY A 57 7.91 -2.50 1.07
N SER A 58 8.45 -3.13 2.13
CA SER A 58 8.56 -4.58 2.20
C SER A 58 7.17 -5.26 2.25
N THR A 59 7.05 -6.44 1.65
CA THR A 59 5.75 -7.17 1.66
C THR A 59 5.33 -7.60 3.07
N ALA A 60 6.29 -7.91 3.96
CA ALA A 60 6.00 -8.32 5.33
C ALA A 60 5.44 -7.16 6.18
N ASP A 61 6.03 -5.97 6.05
CA ASP A 61 5.53 -4.77 6.73
C ASP A 61 4.16 -4.36 6.19
N ALA A 62 3.93 -4.54 4.88
CA ALA A 62 2.65 -4.25 4.24
C ALA A 62 1.50 -5.02 4.90
N LEU A 63 1.67 -6.34 5.07
CA LEU A 63 0.65 -7.19 5.68
C LEU A 63 0.35 -6.75 7.12
N THR A 64 1.41 -6.59 7.91
CA THR A 64 1.31 -6.19 9.32
C THR A 64 0.63 -4.82 9.49
N LEU A 65 0.96 -3.85 8.63
CA LEU A 65 0.38 -2.51 8.68
C LEU A 65 -1.07 -2.48 8.20
N PHE A 66 -1.45 -3.30 7.22
CA PHE A 66 -2.86 -3.43 6.85
C PHE A 66 -3.69 -4.01 8.00
N GLU A 67 -3.22 -5.08 8.63
CA GLU A 67 -3.90 -5.68 9.80
C GLU A 67 -4.02 -4.67 10.96
N ARG A 68 -2.96 -3.92 11.23
CA ARG A 68 -2.97 -2.85 12.24
C ARG A 68 -3.98 -1.75 11.89
N LEU A 69 -4.01 -1.28 10.65
CA LEU A 69 -4.95 -0.24 10.21
C LEU A 69 -6.40 -0.73 10.29
N GLU A 70 -6.67 -1.97 9.90
CA GLU A 70 -8.01 -2.58 10.03
C GLU A 70 -8.47 -2.64 11.49
N ALA A 71 -7.59 -3.08 12.40
CA ALA A 71 -7.88 -3.11 13.83
C ALA A 71 -8.17 -1.72 14.40
N LYS A 72 -7.41 -0.70 13.98
CA LYS A 72 -7.64 0.70 14.40
C LYS A 72 -8.91 1.28 13.83
N LEU A 73 -9.22 1.00 12.56
CA LEU A 73 -10.48 1.40 11.94
C LEU A 73 -11.67 0.83 12.70
N GLU A 74 -11.59 -0.44 13.14
CA GLU A 74 -12.65 -1.03 13.94
C GLU A 74 -12.76 -0.36 15.32
N LYS A 75 -11.64 -0.15 16.01
CA LYS A 75 -11.59 0.52 17.32
C LYS A 75 -12.16 1.95 17.27
N HIS A 76 -11.95 2.67 16.17
CA HIS A 76 -12.38 4.05 16.00
C HIS A 76 -13.67 4.18 15.17
N ALA A 77 -14.50 3.12 15.14
CA ALA A 77 -15.81 3.09 14.49
C ALA A 77 -15.80 3.53 13.01
N GLY A 78 -14.70 3.26 12.30
CA GLY A 78 -14.50 3.63 10.90
C GLY A 78 -13.95 5.04 10.66
N ASN A 79 -13.61 5.80 11.71
CA ASN A 79 -12.95 7.10 11.54
C ASN A 79 -11.52 6.89 11.03
N LEU A 80 -11.33 7.05 9.72
CA LEU A 80 -10.05 6.83 9.05
C LEU A 80 -8.94 7.75 9.56
N THR A 81 -9.23 9.04 9.75
CA THR A 81 -8.23 10.01 10.21
C THR A 81 -7.69 9.64 11.57
N ARG A 82 -8.57 9.22 12.49
CA ARG A 82 -8.18 8.80 13.83
C ARG A 82 -7.41 7.47 13.81
N ALA A 83 -7.90 6.50 13.04
CA ALA A 83 -7.26 5.19 12.90
C ALA A 83 -5.86 5.24 12.25
N ALA A 84 -5.59 6.23 11.40
CA ALA A 84 -4.29 6.41 10.77
C ALA A 84 -3.24 7.03 11.72
N VAL A 85 -3.67 7.73 12.77
CA VAL A 85 -2.79 8.45 13.70
C VAL A 85 -2.58 7.68 15.00
N GLU A 86 -3.65 7.14 15.59
CA GLU A 86 -3.62 6.43 16.88
C GLU A 86 -3.26 4.95 16.70
#